data_AF-A0A9J6AE79-F1
#
_entry.id   AF-A0A9J6AE79-F1
#
_cell.length_a   1.000
_cell.length_b   1.000
_cell.length_c   1.000
_cell.angle_alpha   90.00
_cell.angle_beta   90.00
_cell.angle_gamma   90.00
#
_symmetry.space_group_name_H-M   'P 1'
#
loop_
_entity.id
_entity.type
_entity.pdbx_description
1 polymer ?
#
loop_
_entity_poly.entity_id
_entity_poly.type
_entity_poly.pdbx_seq_one_letter_code
_entity_poly.pdbx_strand_id
1 'polypeptide(L)'
;MNNSSAGPSSKARVGASQPSESSLKRKRGMFQKDLQHMMYGFGDDSNPLPETVSLVEDIVVDYVTDMVHKAQDIATKRGKLLTEDFLFLIRKDLPKLNRCTELLSMNEELKQARKAFEVDEEKLASHQ
;
A
#
# COMPACT_ATOMS: atom_id res chain seq x y z
N MET A 1 43.96 -29.32 45.77
CA MET A 1 44.91 -28.59 44.89
C MET A 1 44.90 -29.26 43.53
N ASN A 2 44.87 -28.47 42.44
CA ASN A 2 45.04 -28.79 41.00
C ASN A 2 44.29 -30.00 40.40
N ASN A 3 43.61 -29.97 39.24
CA ASN A 3 43.51 -29.12 38.03
C ASN A 3 44.01 -29.88 36.77
N SER A 4 43.12 -29.97 35.76
CA SER A 4 43.39 -30.25 34.31
C SER A 4 43.96 -31.64 33.94
N SER A 5 43.77 -32.22 32.74
CA SER A 5 42.86 -32.02 31.57
C SER A 5 42.95 -33.33 30.71
N ALA A 6 42.23 -33.64 29.62
CA ALA A 6 41.17 -33.06 28.75
C ALA A 6 40.32 -34.25 28.18
N GLY A 7 39.22 -34.15 27.40
CA GLY A 7 38.46 -33.03 26.84
C GLY A 7 38.06 -33.28 25.36
N PRO A 8 36.86 -33.83 25.04
CA PRO A 8 36.50 -34.23 23.67
C PRO A 8 35.88 -33.10 22.82
N SER A 9 36.09 -33.16 21.50
CA SER A 9 35.70 -32.10 20.56
C SER A 9 34.18 -31.88 20.43
N SER A 10 33.71 -30.71 20.85
CA SER A 10 32.37 -30.21 20.53
C SER A 10 32.32 -29.71 19.08
N LYS A 11 31.77 -30.52 18.16
CA LYS A 11 31.47 -30.09 16.78
C LYS A 11 30.28 -29.12 16.81
N ALA A 12 30.55 -27.82 16.85
CA ALA A 12 29.53 -26.78 16.82
C ALA A 12 28.72 -26.88 15.51
N ARG A 13 27.43 -27.20 15.63
CA ARG A 13 26.52 -27.22 14.48
C ARG A 13 26.07 -25.79 14.22
N VAL A 14 26.79 -25.10 13.32
CA VAL A 14 26.46 -23.72 12.93
C VAL A 14 25.03 -23.71 12.36
N GLY A 15 24.12 -23.03 13.06
CA GLY A 15 22.77 -22.81 12.57
C GLY A 15 22.83 -21.89 11.36
N ALA A 16 22.57 -22.41 10.17
CA ALA A 16 22.36 -21.60 9.00
C ALA A 16 21.08 -20.77 9.21
N SER A 17 21.25 -19.49 9.50
CA SER A 17 20.17 -18.50 9.45
C SER A 17 19.69 -18.43 8.00
N GLN A 18 18.61 -19.15 7.68
CA GLN A 18 17.95 -18.98 6.40
C GLN A 18 17.50 -17.51 6.30
N PRO A 19 17.86 -16.78 5.22
CA PRO A 19 17.18 -15.53 4.94
C PRO A 19 15.70 -15.86 4.75
N SER A 20 14.83 -15.15 5.44
CA SER A 20 13.39 -15.31 5.27
C SER A 20 13.02 -14.86 3.87
N GLU A 21 12.83 -15.81 2.94
CA GLU A 21 12.14 -15.57 1.67
C GLU A 21 10.64 -15.33 1.92
N SER A 22 10.32 -14.30 2.71
CA SER A 22 9.12 -13.51 2.50
C SER A 22 9.34 -12.53 1.33
N SER A 23 9.97 -13.00 0.26
CA SER A 23 9.80 -12.40 -1.05
C SER A 23 8.35 -12.68 -1.43
N LEU A 24 7.46 -11.79 -0.99
CA LEU A 24 6.09 -11.68 -1.47
C LEU A 24 6.19 -11.86 -2.99
N LYS A 25 5.63 -12.97 -3.52
CA LYS A 25 5.69 -13.26 -4.95
C LYS A 25 4.97 -12.11 -5.66
N ARG A 26 5.74 -11.09 -6.08
CA ARG A 26 5.24 -9.82 -6.60
C ARG A 26 4.32 -10.19 -7.74
N LYS A 27 3.02 -10.01 -7.56
CA LYS A 27 1.99 -10.41 -8.52
C LYS A 27 2.02 -9.40 -9.66
N ARG A 28 3.07 -9.51 -10.49
CA ARG A 28 3.35 -8.68 -11.66
C ARG A 28 2.22 -8.83 -12.67
N GLY A 29 1.88 -7.76 -13.37
CA GLY A 29 0.70 -7.71 -14.23
C GLY A 29 -0.61 -7.36 -13.53
N MET A 30 -0.59 -6.97 -12.24
CA MET A 30 -1.81 -6.61 -11.52
C MET A 30 -2.35 -5.24 -11.91
N PHE A 31 -1.48 -4.30 -12.27
CA PHE A 31 -1.87 -2.93 -12.61
C PHE A 31 -1.66 -2.57 -14.09
N GLN A 32 -1.10 -3.46 -14.92
CA GLN A 32 -0.67 -3.13 -16.27
C GLN A 32 -1.77 -2.53 -17.16
N LYS A 33 -3.00 -3.07 -17.08
CA LYS A 33 -4.14 -2.52 -17.84
C LYS A 33 -4.44 -1.07 -17.43
N ASP A 34 -4.50 -0.79 -16.13
CA ASP A 34 -4.85 0.55 -15.64
C ASP A 34 -3.69 1.54 -15.85
N LEU A 35 -2.45 1.07 -15.74
CA LEU A 35 -1.25 1.84 -16.04
C LEU A 35 -1.18 2.26 -17.51
N GLN A 36 -1.53 1.39 -18.47
CA GLN A 36 -1.61 1.77 -19.88
C GLN A 36 -2.57 2.96 -20.11
N HIS A 37 -3.77 2.91 -19.53
CA HIS A 37 -4.75 4.00 -19.65
C HIS A 37 -4.26 5.29 -18.96
N MET A 38 -3.58 5.18 -17.81
CA MET A 38 -2.98 6.34 -17.14
C MET A 38 -1.83 6.93 -17.94
N MET A 39 -0.93 6.11 -18.49
CA MET A 39 0.21 6.54 -19.31
C MET A 39 -0.28 7.31 -20.55
N TYR A 40 -1.27 6.77 -21.28
CA TYR A 40 -1.94 7.49 -22.36
C TYR A 40 -2.60 8.80 -21.89
N GLY A 41 -3.25 8.80 -20.72
CA GLY A 41 -3.80 10.00 -20.10
C GLY A 41 -2.77 11.08 -19.71
N PHE A 42 -1.50 10.70 -19.56
CA PHE A 42 -0.36 11.61 -19.38
C PHE A 42 0.39 11.93 -20.68
N GLY A 43 -0.08 11.45 -21.83
CA GLY A 43 0.44 11.77 -23.16
C GLY A 43 1.40 10.74 -23.78
N ASP A 44 1.48 9.52 -23.22
CA ASP A 44 2.17 8.39 -23.85
C ASP A 44 1.33 7.78 -25.01
N ASP A 45 1.87 6.78 -25.72
CA ASP A 45 1.12 6.07 -26.76
C ASP A 45 -0.09 5.30 -26.18
N SER A 46 -1.11 5.10 -27.02
CA SER A 46 -2.28 4.25 -26.71
C SER A 46 -1.93 2.77 -26.48
N ASN A 47 -0.81 2.29 -27.04
CA ASN A 47 -0.28 0.94 -26.89
C ASN A 47 1.22 1.03 -26.53
N PRO A 48 1.55 1.43 -25.29
CA PRO A 48 2.93 1.63 -24.86
C PRO A 48 3.66 0.28 -24.72
N LEU A 49 4.99 0.30 -24.78
CA LEU A 49 5.82 -0.91 -24.74
C LEU A 49 5.56 -1.71 -23.44
N PRO A 50 5.34 -3.05 -23.51
CA PRO A 50 5.10 -3.89 -22.33
C PRO A 50 6.20 -3.80 -21.26
N GLU A 51 7.44 -3.58 -21.67
CA GLU A 51 8.61 -3.37 -20.82
C GLU A 51 8.49 -2.05 -20.03
N THR A 52 8.04 -0.97 -20.68
CA THR A 52 7.79 0.32 -20.03
C THR A 52 6.67 0.20 -19.01
N VAL A 53 5.53 -0.41 -19.37
CA VAL A 53 4.41 -0.61 -18.45
C VAL A 53 4.83 -1.46 -17.25
N SER A 54 5.65 -2.51 -17.48
CA SER A 54 6.20 -3.34 -16.40
C SER A 54 7.14 -2.57 -15.47
N LEU A 55 8.00 -1.71 -16.02
CA LEU A 55 8.91 -0.89 -15.22
C LEU A 55 8.14 0.17 -14.39
N VAL A 56 7.13 0.79 -14.99
CA VAL A 56 6.25 1.73 -14.28
C VAL A 56 5.46 1.00 -13.18
N GLU A 57 5.00 -0.24 -13.40
CA GLU A 57 4.38 -1.08 -12.36
C GLU A 57 5.34 -1.32 -11.18
N ASP A 58 6.59 -1.70 -11.45
CA ASP A 58 7.61 -1.90 -10.41
C ASP A 58 7.89 -0.58 -9.63
N ILE A 59 8.01 0.57 -10.32
CA ILE A 59 8.20 1.90 -9.69
C ILE A 59 7.00 2.30 -8.82
N VAL A 60 5.77 2.09 -9.30
CA VAL A 60 4.55 2.44 -8.56
C VAL A 60 4.41 1.58 -7.30
N VAL A 61 4.70 0.28 -7.39
CA VAL A 61 4.69 -0.63 -6.23
C VAL A 61 5.70 -0.19 -5.17
N ASP A 62 6.93 0.13 -5.57
CA ASP A 62 7.98 0.56 -4.65
C ASP A 62 7.63 1.92 -4.01
N TYR A 63 7.12 2.88 -4.79
CA TYR A 63 6.66 4.20 -4.30
C TYR A 63 5.51 4.10 -3.28
N VAL A 64 4.49 3.29 -3.57
CA VAL A 64 3.35 3.09 -2.65
C VAL A 64 3.82 2.42 -1.37
N THR A 65 4.73 1.44 -1.47
CA THR A 65 5.28 0.74 -0.30
C THR A 65 6.05 1.70 0.62
N ASP A 66 6.95 2.52 0.06
CA ASP A 66 7.70 3.54 0.80
C ASP A 66 6.77 4.61 1.43
N MET A 67 5.75 5.07 0.69
CA MET A 67 4.76 6.02 1.22
C MET A 67 3.97 5.45 2.40
N VAL A 68 3.55 4.18 2.32
CA VAL A 68 2.82 3.51 3.42
C VAL A 68 3.69 3.34 4.66
N HIS A 69 4.98 2.98 4.52
CA HIS A 69 5.90 2.93 5.66
C HIS A 69 6.03 4.30 6.34
N LYS A 70 6.27 5.37 5.56
CA LYS A 70 6.36 6.74 6.09
C LYS A 70 5.07 7.21 6.77
N ALA A 71 3.92 6.79 6.28
CA ALA A 71 2.62 7.09 6.90
C ALA A 71 2.43 6.30 8.21
N GLN A 72 2.88 5.04 8.24
CA GLN A 72 2.87 4.19 9.44
C GLN A 72 3.79 4.73 10.55
N ASP A 73 4.95 5.32 10.21
CA ASP A 73 5.82 5.97 11.19
C ASP A 73 5.12 7.14 11.90
N ILE A 74 4.35 7.95 11.16
CA ILE A 74 3.51 9.02 11.71
C ILE A 74 2.38 8.43 12.59
N ALA A 75 1.71 7.40 12.09
CA ALA A 75 0.60 6.72 12.76
C ALA A 75 0.99 5.97 14.04
N THR A 76 2.28 5.66 14.23
CA THR A 76 2.79 4.77 15.28
C THR A 76 2.33 5.17 16.69
N LYS A 77 2.32 6.47 17.02
CA LYS A 77 1.85 6.97 18.33
C LYS A 77 0.35 6.74 18.58
N ARG A 78 -0.45 6.64 17.51
CA ARG A 78 -1.90 6.39 17.54
C ARG A 78 -2.24 4.91 17.41
N GLY A 79 -1.28 4.07 17.00
CA GLY A 79 -1.46 2.63 16.79
C GLY A 79 -2.37 2.25 15.61
N LYS A 80 -2.81 3.23 14.80
CA LYS A 80 -3.71 3.01 13.66
C LYS A 80 -3.42 4.00 12.54
N LEU A 81 -3.09 3.49 11.36
CA LEU A 81 -2.94 4.24 10.11
C LEU A 81 -4.29 4.83 9.67
N LEU A 82 -4.31 6.11 9.30
CA LEU A 82 -5.47 6.84 8.80
C LEU A 82 -5.10 7.69 7.57
N THR A 83 -6.11 8.24 6.90
CA THR A 83 -5.94 9.09 5.71
C THR A 83 -5.11 10.34 6.01
N GLU A 84 -5.24 10.90 7.21
CA GLU A 84 -4.57 12.14 7.62
C GLU A 84 -3.05 11.99 7.68
N ASP A 85 -2.52 10.78 7.85
CA ASP A 85 -1.07 10.53 7.85
C ASP A 85 -0.49 10.71 6.43
N PHE A 86 -1.24 10.28 5.41
CA PHE A 86 -0.89 10.50 4.00
C PHE A 86 -1.01 11.99 3.63
N LEU A 87 -2.08 12.66 4.07
CA LEU A 87 -2.23 14.11 3.89
C LEU A 87 -1.09 14.88 4.54
N PHE A 88 -0.64 14.45 5.74
CA PHE A 88 0.53 15.02 6.40
C PHE A 88 1.80 14.82 5.58
N LEU A 89 2.05 13.65 4.98
CA LEU A 89 3.22 13.44 4.12
C LEU A 89 3.25 14.43 2.95
N ILE A 90 2.13 14.60 2.24
CA ILE A 90 2.04 15.47 1.05
C ILE A 90 1.85 16.96 1.37
N ARG A 91 1.73 17.36 2.65
CA ARG A 91 1.36 18.73 3.09
C ARG A 91 2.17 19.90 2.52
N LYS A 92 3.37 19.64 1.97
CA LYS A 92 4.24 20.64 1.33
C LYS A 92 3.98 20.83 -0.17
N ASP A 93 3.24 19.91 -0.79
CA ASP A 93 2.80 19.96 -2.17
C ASP A 93 1.32 20.38 -2.18
N LEU A 94 1.09 21.70 -2.20
CA LEU A 94 -0.26 22.27 -2.12
C LEU A 94 -1.18 21.79 -3.27
N PRO A 95 -0.74 21.69 -4.53
CA PRO A 95 -1.55 21.11 -5.60
C PRO A 95 -2.02 19.68 -5.29
N LYS A 96 -1.13 18.78 -4.84
CA LYS A 96 -1.53 17.42 -4.46
C LYS A 96 -2.43 17.40 -3.23
N LEU A 97 -2.11 18.18 -2.20
CA LEU A 97 -2.90 18.26 -0.96
C LEU A 97 -4.34 18.71 -1.23
N ASN A 98 -4.51 19.80 -2.01
CA ASN A 98 -5.82 20.32 -2.37
C ASN A 98 -6.62 19.27 -3.15
N ARG A 99 -5.98 18.65 -4.17
CA ARG A 99 -6.64 17.63 -4.98
C ARG A 99 -7.07 16.39 -4.17
N CYS A 100 -6.25 15.94 -3.23
CA CYS A 100 -6.62 14.86 -2.31
C CYS A 100 -7.80 15.26 -1.41
N THR A 101 -7.82 16.50 -0.92
CA THR A 101 -8.89 17.02 -0.06
C THR A 101 -10.24 17.08 -0.80
N GLU A 102 -10.25 17.61 -2.02
CA GLU A 102 -11.44 17.61 -2.91
C GLU A 102 -12.00 16.20 -3.14
N LEU A 103 -11.13 15.24 -3.47
CA LEU A 103 -11.53 13.86 -3.76
C LEU A 103 -12.08 13.15 -2.52
N LEU A 104 -11.60 13.48 -1.32
CA LEU A 104 -12.12 12.96 -0.07
C LEU A 104 -13.52 13.53 0.25
N SER A 105 -13.73 14.84 0.09
CA SER A 105 -15.05 15.49 0.24
C SER A 105 -16.08 14.86 -0.69
N MET A 106 -15.76 14.79 -2.00
CA MET A 106 -16.64 14.21 -3.01
C MET A 106 -16.97 12.73 -2.73
N ASN A 107 -16.01 11.95 -2.22
CA ASN A 107 -16.24 10.56 -1.84
C ASN A 107 -17.17 10.45 -0.62
N GLU A 108 -17.06 11.38 0.34
CA GLU A 108 -17.99 11.45 1.47
C GLU A 108 -19.41 11.85 1.03
N GLU A 109 -19.55 12.88 0.19
CA GLU A 109 -20.82 13.30 -0.42
C GLU A 109 -21.50 12.14 -1.17
N LEU A 110 -20.75 11.40 -2.00
CA LEU A 110 -21.25 10.21 -2.71
C LEU A 110 -21.69 9.08 -1.76
N LYS A 111 -21.00 8.89 -0.62
CA LYS A 111 -21.41 7.92 0.41
C LYS A 111 -22.68 8.35 1.13
N GLN A 112 -22.82 9.64 1.45
CA GLN A 112 -24.03 10.18 2.07
C GLN A 112 -25.23 10.05 1.12
N ALA A 113 -25.05 10.39 -0.16
CA ALA A 113 -26.07 10.25 -1.20
C ALA A 113 -26.55 8.80 -1.34
N ARG A 114 -25.64 7.81 -1.39
CA ARG A 114 -26.02 6.39 -1.47
C ARG A 114 -26.86 5.92 -0.29
N LYS A 115 -26.44 6.27 0.93
CA LYS A 115 -27.18 5.92 2.17
C LYS A 115 -28.60 6.49 2.21
N ALA A 116 -28.84 7.65 1.58
CA ALA A 116 -30.17 8.23 1.54
C ALA A 116 -31.19 7.35 0.79
N PHE A 117 -30.74 6.54 -0.18
CA PHE A 117 -31.61 5.63 -0.94
C PHE A 117 -31.72 4.22 -0.32
N GLU A 118 -30.74 3.78 0.48
CA GLU A 118 -30.78 2.47 1.16
C GLU A 118 -31.85 2.41 2.27
N VAL A 119 -32.27 3.56 2.83
CA VAL A 119 -33.22 3.63 3.96
C VAL A 119 -34.69 3.46 3.55
N ASP A 120 -35.02 3.57 2.26
CA ASP A 120 -36.40 3.51 1.79
C ASP A 120 -36.92 2.09 1.53
N GLU A 121 -36.03 1.12 1.26
CA GLU A 121 -36.43 -0.25 0.88
C GLU A 121 -36.97 -1.06 2.08
N GLU A 122 -36.31 -0.98 3.24
CA GLU A 122 -36.78 -1.65 4.48
C GLU A 122 -38.11 -1.09 5.00
N LYS A 123 -38.37 0.23 4.81
CA LYS A 123 -39.61 0.88 5.28
C LYS A 123 -40.81 0.62 4.39
N LEU A 124 -40.60 0.43 3.08
CA LEU A 124 -41.68 0.02 2.18
C LEU A 124 -42.14 -1.42 2.45
N ALA A 125 -41.21 -2.32 2.79
CA ALA A 125 -41.50 -3.73 3.05
C ALA A 125 -42.34 -3.96 4.32
N SER A 126 -42.31 -3.04 5.29
CA SER A 126 -43.08 -3.14 6.55
C SER A 126 -44.52 -2.62 6.48
N HIS A 127 -45.02 -2.26 5.29
CA HIS A 127 -46.36 -1.68 5.08
C HIS A 127 -47.24 -2.46 4.07
N GLN A 128 -46.99 -3.77 3.88
CA GLN A 128 -47.89 -4.72 3.22
C GLN A 128 -48.33 -5.82 4.20
#